data_AF-A0A858C8Z8-F1
#
_entry.id   AF-A0A858C8Z8-F1
#
_cell.length_a   1.000
_cell.length_b   1.000
_cell.length_c   1.000
_cell.angle_alpha   90.00
_cell.angle_beta   90.00
_cell.angle_gamma   90.00
#
_symmetry.space_group_name_H-M   'P 1'
#
loop_
_entity.id
_entity.type
_entity.pdbx_description
1 polymer ?
#
loop_
_entity_poly.entity_id
_entity_poly.type
_entity_poly.pdbx_seq_one_letter_code
_entity_poly.pdbx_strand_id
1 'polypeptide(L)'
;MSTYTINVSFQTRVNKTTRTLEIAESFGLGLDEKDWTLYDNLELEVEQGDVVYITGQSGSGKSVVLRELQRQMKEEGLSVASIDDFTFDNDVNVIDQLGKTTSEALGLLSMAGLNGCLSLCAQTF
;
A
#
# COMPACT_ATOMS: atom_id res chain seq x y z
N MET A 1 17.56 10.31 -12.16
CA MET A 1 17.56 10.51 -10.70
C MET A 1 16.32 11.28 -10.32
N SER A 2 15.23 10.53 -10.20
CA SER A 2 13.95 10.92 -9.65
C SER A 2 14.06 10.82 -8.14
N THR A 3 14.04 11.96 -7.48
CA THR A 3 14.09 12.07 -6.01
C THR A 3 12.69 12.40 -5.53
N TYR A 4 12.15 11.56 -4.65
CA TYR A 4 10.85 11.72 -4.02
C TYR A 4 11.03 12.22 -2.58
N THR A 5 10.40 13.34 -2.25
CA THR A 5 10.46 13.93 -0.90
C THR A 5 9.15 13.68 -0.17
N ILE A 6 9.20 12.91 0.91
CA ILE A 6 8.02 12.48 1.67
C ILE A 6 7.89 13.30 2.96
N ASN A 7 6.75 13.97 3.08
CA ASN A 7 6.35 14.74 4.26
C ASN A 7 4.97 14.28 4.69
N VAL A 8 4.88 13.65 5.87
CA VAL A 8 3.60 13.17 6.39
C VAL A 8 3.47 13.48 7.86
N SER A 9 2.41 14.21 8.20
CA SER A 9 1.99 14.49 9.56
C SER A 9 0.51 14.15 9.75
N PHE A 10 0.17 13.73 10.97
CA PHE A 10 -1.19 13.40 11.37
C PHE A 10 -1.62 14.34 12.48
N GLN A 11 -2.82 14.88 12.34
CA GLN A 11 -3.45 15.69 13.38
C GLN A 11 -4.29 14.80 14.28
N THR A 12 -3.90 14.67 15.55
CA THR A 12 -4.79 14.08 16.55
C THR A 12 -5.80 15.14 16.97
N ARG A 13 -6.88 15.25 16.20
CA ARG A 13 -8.01 16.13 16.53
C ARG A 13 -9.10 15.36 17.25
N VAL A 14 -9.50 15.86 18.40
CA VAL A 14 -10.70 15.40 19.09
C VAL A 14 -11.84 16.34 18.74
N ASN A 15 -12.93 15.82 18.17
CA ASN A 15 -14.11 16.63 17.92
C ASN A 15 -14.76 17.02 19.25
N LYS A 16 -14.80 18.32 19.55
CA LYS A 16 -15.28 18.86 20.83
C LYS A 16 -16.80 18.95 20.82
N THR A 17 -17.45 17.88 21.29
CA THR A 17 -18.88 17.88 21.61
C THR A 17 -19.08 18.10 23.09
N THR A 18 -20.29 18.47 23.53
CA THR A 18 -20.64 18.58 24.96
C THR A 18 -20.26 17.32 25.73
N ARG A 19 -20.59 16.13 25.20
CA ARG A 19 -20.26 14.85 25.83
C ARG A 19 -18.74 14.59 25.88
N THR A 20 -18.01 15.01 24.85
CA THR A 20 -16.54 14.86 24.83
C THR A 20 -15.89 15.72 25.90
N LEU A 21 -16.40 16.94 26.10
CA LEU A 21 -15.93 17.87 27.13
C LEU A 21 -16.26 17.38 28.54
N GLU A 22 -17.50 16.94 28.78
CA GLU A 22 -17.92 16.39 30.09
C GLU A 22 -17.06 15.19 30.52
N ILE A 23 -16.76 14.28 29.60
CA ILE A 23 -15.87 13.14 29.87
C ILE A 23 -14.43 13.61 30.09
N ALA A 24 -13.93 14.54 29.28
CA ALA A 24 -12.59 15.08 29.45
C ALA A 24 -12.42 15.73 30.83
N GLU A 25 -13.40 16.52 31.29
CA GLU A 25 -13.39 17.12 32.62
C GLU A 25 -13.51 16.08 33.74
N SER A 26 -14.43 15.13 33.60
CA SER A 26 -14.67 14.09 34.61
C SER A 26 -13.47 13.18 34.87
N PHE A 27 -12.64 12.96 33.83
CA PHE A 27 -11.44 12.13 33.91
C PHE A 27 -10.13 12.94 33.93
N GLY A 28 -10.19 14.28 33.90
CA GLY A 28 -9.01 15.15 33.88
C GLY A 28 -8.15 15.00 32.62
N LEU A 29 -8.75 14.68 31.48
CA LEU A 29 -8.06 14.51 30.20
C LEU A 29 -7.91 15.86 29.47
N GLY A 30 -6.70 16.19 29.04
CA GLY A 30 -6.46 17.29 28.12
C GLY A 30 -6.98 16.95 26.72
N LEU A 31 -7.69 17.88 26.08
CA LEU A 31 -8.13 17.76 24.68
C LEU A 31 -7.17 18.49 23.73
N ASP A 32 -5.88 18.30 23.97
CA ASP A 32 -4.84 18.96 23.19
C ASP A 32 -4.80 18.37 21.79
N GLU A 33 -4.83 19.27 20.80
CA GLU A 33 -4.55 18.90 19.42
C GLU A 33 -3.03 18.85 19.27
N LYS A 34 -2.52 17.72 18.77
CA LYS A 34 -1.09 17.55 18.53
C LYS A 34 -0.88 17.12 17.10
N ASP A 35 0.08 17.77 16.45
CA ASP A 35 0.64 17.30 15.20
C ASP A 35 1.64 16.18 15.50
N TRP A 36 1.39 15.01 14.94
CA TRP A 36 2.30 13.88 14.96
C TRP A 36 2.94 13.74 13.59
N THR A 37 4.17 14.21 13.45
CA THR A 37 4.95 14.04 12.22
C THR A 37 5.49 12.63 12.14
N LEU A 38 5.11 11.90 11.09
CA LEU A 38 5.62 10.57 10.79
C LEU A 38 6.87 10.63 9.92
N TYR A 39 6.88 11.51 8.90
CA TYR A 39 8.03 11.76 8.05
C TYR A 39 8.21 13.27 7.86
N ASP A 40 9.45 13.72 8.00
CA ASP A 40 9.87 15.10 7.83
C ASP A 40 11.07 15.10 6.87
N ASN A 41 10.86 15.61 5.66
CA ASN A 41 11.83 15.67 4.57
C ASN A 41 12.57 14.33 4.31
N LEU A 42 11.82 13.22 4.24
CA LEU A 42 12.41 11.93 3.86
C LEU A 42 12.65 11.90 2.35
N GLU A 43 13.90 11.94 1.92
CA GLU A 43 14.30 11.84 0.51
C GLU A 43 14.56 10.38 0.13
N LEU A 44 13.91 9.93 -0.94
CA LEU A 44 14.07 8.60 -1.52
C LEU A 44 14.41 8.74 -3.01
N GLU A 45 15.49 8.11 -3.44
CA GLU A 45 15.88 8.03 -4.84
C GLU A 45 15.41 6.68 -5.40
N VAL A 46 14.57 6.71 -6.43
CA VAL A 46 14.05 5.49 -7.06
C VAL A 46 13.99 5.71 -8.57
N GLU A 47 14.69 4.86 -9.33
CA GLU A 47 14.68 4.85 -10.79
C GLU A 47 13.81 3.73 -11.36
N GLN A 48 13.46 3.84 -12.64
CA GLN A 48 12.82 2.75 -13.36
C GLN A 48 13.75 1.54 -13.46
N GLY A 49 13.22 0.37 -13.07
CA GLY A 49 13.97 -0.88 -13.01
C GLY A 49 14.52 -1.21 -11.62
N ASP A 50 14.42 -0.29 -10.65
CA ASP A 50 14.85 -0.56 -9.28
C ASP A 50 13.91 -1.53 -8.55
N VAL A 51 14.50 -2.37 -7.71
CA VAL A 51 13.78 -3.22 -6.76
C VAL A 51 14.05 -2.72 -5.36
N VAL A 52 13.07 -2.04 -4.78
CA VAL A 52 13.20 -1.38 -3.47
C VAL A 52 12.54 -2.24 -2.38
N TYR A 53 13.29 -2.54 -1.31
CA TYR A 53 12.77 -3.26 -0.15
C TYR A 53 12.58 -2.32 1.04
N ILE A 54 11.32 -2.13 1.45
CA ILE A 54 10.96 -1.29 2.60
C ILE A 54 10.74 -2.16 3.84
N THR A 55 11.53 -1.95 4.88
CA THR A 55 11.48 -2.71 6.14
C THR A 55 11.20 -1.80 7.35
N GLY A 56 10.77 -2.40 8.46
CA GLY A 56 10.42 -1.69 9.69
C GLY A 56 9.35 -2.40 10.51
N GLN A 57 9.19 -2.02 11.78
CA GLN A 57 8.21 -2.60 12.69
C GLN A 57 6.77 -2.34 12.24
N SER A 58 5.81 -3.16 12.71
CA SER A 58 4.39 -2.89 12.45
C SER A 58 4.01 -1.50 12.99
N GLY A 59 3.23 -0.73 12.24
CA GLY A 59 2.88 0.65 12.59
C GLY A 59 3.95 1.71 12.30
N SER A 60 5.14 1.35 11.79
CA SER A 60 6.22 2.32 11.52
C SER A 60 5.98 3.25 10.33
N GLY A 61 4.85 3.13 9.62
CA GLY A 61 4.54 4.00 8.48
C GLY A 61 4.94 3.49 7.09
N LYS A 62 5.28 2.20 6.93
CA LYS A 62 5.68 1.63 5.61
C LYS A 62 4.61 1.82 4.53
N SER A 63 3.36 1.48 4.84
CA SER A 63 2.24 1.66 3.90
C SER A 63 1.97 3.13 3.60
N VAL A 64 2.33 4.04 4.51
CA VAL A 64 2.21 5.48 4.30
C VAL A 64 3.24 5.96 3.27
N VAL A 65 4.50 5.52 3.38
CA VAL A 65 5.55 5.79 2.36
C VAL A 65 5.14 5.27 1.00
N LEU A 66 4.67 4.02 0.92
CA LEU A 66 4.27 3.42 -0.35
C LEU A 66 3.15 4.22 -1.02
N ARG A 67 2.13 4.65 -0.27
CA ARG A 67 1.03 5.48 -0.82
C ARG A 67 1.52 6.84 -1.30
N GLU A 68 2.44 7.46 -0.56
CA GLU A 68 2.99 8.75 -0.93
C GLU A 68 3.86 8.67 -2.19
N LEU A 69 4.70 7.65 -2.31
CA LEU A 69 5.44 7.36 -3.54
C LEU A 69 4.52 7.15 -4.73
N GLN A 70 3.48 6.32 -4.57
CA GLN A 70 2.50 6.09 -5.63
C GLN A 70 1.80 7.39 -6.05
N ARG A 71 1.48 8.28 -5.11
CA ARG A 71 0.88 9.59 -5.39
C ARG A 71 1.82 10.47 -6.21
N GLN A 72 3.06 10.65 -5.76
CA GLN A 72 4.05 11.50 -6.45
C GLN A 72 4.37 10.97 -7.85
N MET A 73 4.57 9.66 -8.01
CA MET A 73 4.79 9.03 -9.32
C MET A 73 3.60 9.23 -10.28
N LYS A 74 2.35 9.14 -9.78
CA LYS A 74 1.15 9.41 -10.58
C LYS A 74 1.07 10.89 -10.99
N GLU A 75 1.45 11.82 -10.11
CA GLU A 75 1.49 13.26 -10.41
C GLU A 75 2.55 13.63 -11.46
N GLU A 76 3.65 12.89 -11.50
CA GLU A 76 4.66 12.96 -12.56
C GLU A 76 4.18 12.34 -13.89
N GLY A 77 3.00 11.73 -13.92
CA GLY A 77 2.42 11.11 -15.10
C GLY A 77 2.90 9.68 -15.37
N LEU A 78 3.55 9.03 -14.40
CA LEU A 78 3.96 7.63 -14.52
C LEU A 78 2.76 6.69 -14.36
N SER A 79 2.82 5.54 -15.05
CA SER A 79 1.88 4.45 -14.82
C SER A 79 2.26 3.71 -13.55
N VAL A 80 1.37 3.70 -12.58
CA VAL A 80 1.59 3.10 -11.25
C VAL A 80 0.46 2.12 -10.96
N ALA A 81 0.83 0.88 -10.62
CA ALA A 81 -0.10 -0.16 -10.19
C ALA A 81 0.18 -0.56 -8.74
N SER A 82 -0.86 -0.66 -7.91
CA SER A 82 -0.80 -1.21 -6.56
C SER A 82 -1.50 -2.55 -6.52
N ILE A 83 -1.05 -3.47 -5.65
CA ILE A 83 -1.77 -4.73 -5.43
C ILE A 83 -3.18 -4.49 -4.86
N ASP A 84 -3.34 -3.40 -4.11
CA ASP A 84 -4.62 -2.96 -3.52
C ASP A 84 -5.64 -2.52 -4.59
N ASP A 85 -5.20 -2.26 -5.83
CA ASP A 85 -6.08 -1.84 -6.92
C ASP A 85 -6.82 -3.05 -7.56
N PHE A 86 -6.46 -4.28 -7.19
CA PHE A 86 -7.02 -5.50 -7.76
C PHE A 86 -7.91 -6.21 -6.74
N THR A 87 -9.07 -6.65 -7.20
CA THR A 87 -9.98 -7.51 -6.45
C THR A 87 -10.13 -8.84 -7.18
N PHE A 88 -10.02 -9.93 -6.45
CA PHE A 88 -10.20 -11.28 -6.96
C PHE A 88 -11.51 -11.84 -6.43
N ASP A 89 -12.27 -12.47 -7.30
CA ASP A 89 -13.44 -13.24 -6.90
C ASP A 89 -12.97 -14.58 -6.33
N ASN A 90 -13.38 -14.89 -5.11
CA ASN A 90 -13.00 -16.14 -4.44
C ASN A 90 -13.82 -17.34 -4.95
N ASP A 91 -14.94 -17.10 -5.64
CA ASP A 91 -15.81 -18.14 -6.19
C ASP A 91 -15.42 -18.52 -7.64
N VAL A 92 -14.43 -17.83 -8.21
CA VAL A 92 -13.95 -18.05 -9.58
C VAL A 92 -12.50 -18.54 -9.55
N ASN A 93 -12.14 -19.50 -10.41
CA ASN A 93 -10.76 -19.97 -10.45
C ASN A 93 -9.82 -18.85 -10.89
N VAL A 94 -8.60 -18.84 -10.35
CA VAL A 94 -7.57 -17.85 -10.70
C VAL A 94 -7.30 -17.81 -12.21
N ILE A 95 -7.27 -18.96 -12.88
CA ILE A 95 -6.99 -19.04 -14.33
C ILE A 95 -8.07 -18.36 -15.17
N ASP A 96 -9.33 -18.37 -14.70
CA ASP A 96 -10.47 -17.77 -15.39
C ASP A 96 -10.51 -16.25 -15.21
N GLN A 97 -9.74 -15.72 -14.25
CA GLN A 97 -9.59 -14.29 -13.96
C GLN A 97 -8.32 -13.68 -14.58
N LEU A 98 -7.50 -14.47 -15.29
CA LEU A 98 -6.21 -14.05 -15.87
C LEU A 98 -6.24 -14.10 -17.40
N GLY A 99 -5.99 -12.95 -18.04
CA GLY A 99 -5.96 -12.86 -19.51
C GLY A 99 -7.33 -13.11 -20.16
N LYS A 100 -7.40 -13.01 -21.49
CA LYS A 100 -8.62 -13.30 -22.26
C LYS A 100 -8.65 -14.71 -22.80
N THR A 101 -7.49 -15.36 -22.88
CA THR A 101 -7.35 -16.72 -23.40
C THR A 101 -6.43 -17.55 -22.51
N THR A 102 -6.57 -18.88 -22.57
CA THR A 102 -5.71 -19.81 -21.83
C THR A 102 -4.22 -19.59 -22.15
N SER A 103 -3.87 -19.32 -23.40
CA SER A 103 -2.47 -19.05 -23.79
C SER A 103 -1.93 -17.76 -23.17
N GLU A 104 -2.74 -16.70 -23.11
CA GLU A 104 -2.37 -15.45 -22.43
C GLU A 104 -2.19 -15.67 -20.94
N ALA A 105 -3.13 -16.38 -20.29
CA ALA A 105 -3.06 -16.70 -18.88
C ALA A 105 -1.79 -17.49 -18.53
N LEU A 106 -1.49 -18.54 -19.32
CA LEU A 106 -0.27 -19.34 -19.17
C LEU A 106 1.00 -18.52 -19.42
N GLY A 107 0.98 -17.60 -20.38
CA GLY A 107 2.08 -16.67 -20.63
C GLY A 107 2.35 -15.75 -19.44
N LEU A 108 1.31 -15.18 -18.84
CA LEU A 108 1.41 -14.35 -17.63
C LEU A 108 1.97 -15.14 -16.44
N LEU A 109 1.45 -16.35 -16.20
CA LEU A 109 1.94 -17.24 -15.14
C LEU A 109 3.39 -17.67 -15.38
N SER A 110 3.78 -17.90 -16.64
CA SER A 110 5.16 -18.20 -17.01
C SER A 110 6.11 -17.06 -16.67
N MET A 111 5.75 -15.83 -17.02
CA MET A 111 6.56 -14.64 -16.74
C MET A 111 6.69 -14.39 -15.23
N ALA A 112 5.65 -14.70 -14.46
CA ALA A 112 5.68 -14.65 -13.00
C ALA A 112 6.46 -15.81 -12.35
N GLY A 113 7.01 -16.74 -13.14
CA GLY A 113 7.78 -17.88 -12.63
C GLY A 113 6.93 -19.02 -12.06
N LEU A 114 5.61 -19.02 -12.29
CA LEU A 114 4.67 -19.99 -11.72
C LEU A 114 4.54 -21.30 -12.52
N ASN A 115 5.30 -21.46 -13.60
CA ASN A 115 5.27 -22.66 -14.45
C ASN A 115 5.52 -23.97 -13.68
N GLY A 116 6.43 -23.97 -12.71
CA GLY A 116 6.72 -25.15 -11.89
C GLY A 116 5.58 -25.52 -10.93
N CYS A 117 4.82 -24.53 -10.47
CA CYS A 117 3.72 -24.72 -9.54
C CYS A 117 2.50 -25.38 -10.22
N LEU A 118 2.18 -24.97 -11.45
CA LEU A 118 1.08 -25.59 -12.22
C LEU A 118 1.35 -27.08 -12.54
N SER A 119 2.59 -27.43 -12.86
CA SER A 119 2.99 -28.82 -13.10
C SER A 119 2.73 -29.72 -11.89
N LEU A 120 2.98 -29.21 -10.68
CA LEU A 120 2.78 -29.95 -9.44
C LEU A 120 1.29 -30.14 -9.11
N CYS A 121 0.47 -29.10 -9.31
CA CYS A 121 -0.98 -29.19 -9.11
C CYS A 121 -1.65 -30.16 -10.10
N ALA A 122 -1.18 -30.25 -11.34
CA ALA A 122 -1.72 -31.17 -12.35
C ALA A 122 -1.35 -32.64 -12.12
N GLN A 123 -0.39 -32.95 -11.24
CA GLN A 123 0.00 -34.32 -10.88
C GLN A 123 -0.75 -34.88 -9.65
N THR A 124 -1.63 -34.09 -9.03
CA THR A 124 -2.32 -34.48 -7.78
C THR A 124 -3.82 -34.77 -7.98
N PHE A 125 -4.24 -35.10 -9.21
CA PHE A 125 -5.57 -35.65 -9.51
C PHE A 125 -5.45 -36.95 -10.29
#